data_AF-A0A851UQX8-F1
#
_entry.id   AF-A0A851UQX8-F1
#
_cell.length_a   1.000
_cell.length_b   1.000
_cell.length_c   1.000
_cell.angle_alpha   90.00
_cell.angle_beta   90.00
_cell.angle_gamma   90.00
#
_symmetry.space_group_name_H-M   'P 1'
#
loop_
_entity.id
_entity.type
_entity.pdbx_description
1 polymer ?
#
loop_
_entity_poly.entity_id
_entity_poly.type
_entity_poly.pdbx_seq_one_letter_code
_entity_poly.pdbx_strand_id
1 'polypeptide(L)'
;LQLFRLSVSSQHRGQGIAKALTRTVLQFARDQGYSDVVLETGSVQHSAQALYQAMGFQKTGQYFVSISKKLMGLSILQFSYSLPFAS
;
A
#
# COMPACT_ATOMS: atom_id res chain seq x y z
N LEU A 1 7.04 5.32 -8.25
CA LEU A 1 5.84 4.68 -8.86
C LEU A 1 4.70 4.65 -7.84
N GLN A 2 3.44 4.80 -8.25
CA GLN A 2 2.29 4.68 -7.35
C GLN A 2 1.48 3.41 -7.63
N LEU A 3 1.20 2.62 -6.59
CA LEU A 3 0.37 1.42 -6.67
C LEU A 3 -1.09 1.80 -6.44
N PHE A 4 -1.95 1.50 -7.41
CA PHE A 4 -3.39 1.75 -7.35
C PHE A 4 -4.19 0.45 -7.41
N ARG A 5 -5.37 0.47 -6.77
CA ARG A 5 -6.46 -0.49 -7.00
C ARG A 5 -6.05 -1.97 -6.88
N LEU A 6 -5.34 -2.34 -5.82
CA LEU A 6 -5.09 -3.74 -5.49
C LEU A 6 -6.25 -4.29 -4.65
N SER A 7 -6.94 -5.29 -5.19
CA SER A 7 -7.99 -6.01 -4.47
C SER A 7 -7.91 -7.51 -4.79
N VAL A 8 -8.27 -8.33 -3.80
CA VAL A 8 -8.38 -9.79 -3.94
C VAL A 8 -9.78 -10.19 -3.49
N SER A 9 -10.47 -10.95 -4.35
CA SER A 9 -11.78 -11.54 -4.05
C SER A 9 -11.74 -12.25 -2.71
N SER A 10 -12.80 -12.11 -1.89
CA SER A 10 -12.88 -12.72 -0.56
C SER A 10 -12.64 -14.23 -0.58
N GLN A 11 -13.11 -14.92 -1.64
CA GLN A 11 -12.92 -16.36 -1.85
C GLN A 11 -11.46 -16.78 -2.03
N HIS A 12 -10.57 -15.84 -2.37
CA HIS A 12 -9.17 -16.10 -2.69
C HIS A 12 -8.19 -15.45 -1.68
N ARG A 13 -8.71 -14.93 -0.56
CA ARG A 13 -7.86 -14.37 0.51
C ARG A 13 -7.16 -15.48 1.29
N GLY A 14 -6.10 -15.11 2.01
CA GLY A 14 -5.27 -16.06 2.76
C GLY A 14 -4.27 -16.86 1.92
N GLN A 15 -4.31 -16.76 0.59
CA GLN A 15 -3.47 -17.52 -0.34
C GLN A 15 -2.19 -16.76 -0.78
N GLY A 16 -1.89 -15.62 -0.15
CA GLY A 16 -0.70 -14.82 -0.50
C GLY A 16 -0.77 -14.05 -1.82
N ILE A 17 -1.91 -14.05 -2.53
CA ILE A 17 -2.06 -13.37 -3.84
C ILE A 17 -1.72 -11.89 -3.78
N ALA A 18 -2.25 -11.16 -2.80
CA ALA A 18 -1.97 -9.73 -2.64
C ALA A 18 -0.46 -9.48 -2.43
N LYS A 19 0.20 -10.34 -1.65
CA LYS A 19 1.65 -10.29 -1.41
C LYS A 19 2.44 -10.52 -2.70
N ALA A 20 2.02 -11.48 -3.53
CA ALA A 20 2.64 -11.76 -4.82
C ALA A 20 2.49 -10.55 -5.76
N LEU A 21 1.29 -9.99 -5.89
CA LEU A 21 1.05 -8.80 -6.71
C LEU A 21 1.88 -7.59 -6.25
N THR A 22 1.94 -7.33 -4.94
CA THR A 22 2.77 -6.25 -4.40
C THR A 22 4.25 -6.47 -4.71
N ARG A 23 4.77 -7.70 -4.58
CA ARG A 23 6.16 -8.02 -4.96
C ARG A 23 6.44 -7.77 -6.43
N THR A 24 5.51 -8.16 -7.31
CA THR A 24 5.63 -7.90 -8.75
C THR A 24 5.73 -6.40 -9.04
N VAL A 25 4.94 -5.56 -8.36
CA VAL A 25 5.03 -4.09 -8.50
C VAL A 25 6.36 -3.55 -7.98
N LEU A 26 6.85 -4.03 -6.83
CA LEU A 26 8.14 -3.62 -6.29
C LEU A 26 9.30 -3.99 -7.22
N GLN A 27 9.27 -5.20 -7.79
CA GLN A 27 10.27 -5.64 -8.75
C GLN A 27 10.22 -4.81 -10.03
N PHE A 28 9.03 -4.63 -10.61
CA PHE A 28 8.83 -3.77 -11.78
C PHE A 28 9.37 -2.36 -11.51
N ALA A 29 9.03 -1.77 -10.36
CA ALA A 29 9.48 -0.42 -10.04
C ALA A 29 11.00 -0.33 -9.92
N ARG A 30 11.66 -1.35 -9.35
CA ARG A 30 13.12 -1.46 -9.30
C ARG A 30 13.73 -1.56 -10.69
N ASP A 31 13.20 -2.45 -11.53
CA ASP A 31 13.73 -2.70 -12.88
C ASP A 31 13.60 -1.48 -13.80
N GLN A 32 12.61 -0.62 -13.53
CA GLN A 32 12.41 0.66 -14.22
C GLN A 32 13.21 1.82 -13.60
N GLY A 33 13.99 1.58 -12.54
CA GLY A 33 14.83 2.61 -11.91
C GLY A 33 14.08 3.61 -11.02
N TYR A 34 12.88 3.28 -10.53
CA TYR A 34 12.20 4.13 -9.55
C TYR A 34 12.87 4.03 -8.17
N SER A 35 12.93 5.16 -7.46
CA SER A 35 13.45 5.21 -6.08
C SER A 35 12.45 4.69 -5.05
N ASP A 36 11.15 4.85 -5.30
CA ASP A 36 10.11 4.57 -4.30
C ASP A 36 8.82 4.03 -4.95
N VAL A 37 8.11 3.21 -4.17
CA VAL A 37 6.72 2.82 -4.43
C VAL A 37 5.83 3.38 -3.33
N VAL A 38 4.82 4.17 -3.72
CA VAL A 38 3.86 4.78 -2.79
C VAL A 38 2.46 4.23 -3.00
N LEU A 39 1.65 4.25 -1.93
CA LEU A 39 0.24 3.87 -2.00
C LEU A 39 -0.58 4.58 -0.93
N GLU A 40 -1.89 4.55 -1.12
CA GLU A 40 -2.86 5.03 -0.16
C GLU A 40 -3.88 3.94 0.18
N THR A 41 -4.30 3.89 1.45
CA THR A 41 -5.36 2.97 1.90
C THR A 41 -6.22 3.61 2.98
N GLY A 42 -7.47 3.18 3.10
CA GLY A 42 -8.37 3.67 4.14
C GLY A 42 -8.01 3.13 5.52
N SER A 43 -8.25 3.92 6.57
CA SER A 43 -7.95 3.54 7.97
C SER A 43 -8.70 2.29 8.44
N VAL A 44 -9.82 1.94 7.80
CA VAL A 44 -10.60 0.72 8.09
C VAL A 44 -10.10 -0.53 7.36
N GLN A 45 -9.18 -0.39 6.40
CA GLN A 45 -8.64 -1.51 5.62
C GLN A 45 -7.47 -2.20 6.35
N HIS A 46 -7.72 -2.72 7.55
CA HIS A 46 -6.68 -3.26 8.43
C HIS A 46 -5.83 -4.37 7.79
N SER A 47 -6.44 -5.27 7.02
CA SER A 47 -5.68 -6.34 6.34
C SER A 47 -4.72 -5.78 5.28
N ALA A 48 -5.08 -4.69 4.61
CA ALA A 48 -4.20 -4.04 3.64
C ALA A 48 -3.03 -3.33 4.35
N GLN A 49 -3.32 -2.61 5.43
CA GLN A 49 -2.29 -1.95 6.26
C GLN A 49 -1.28 -2.98 6.78
N ALA A 50 -1.75 -4.09 7.37
CA ALA A 50 -0.90 -5.15 7.88
C ALA A 50 -0.04 -5.79 6.77
N LEU A 51 -0.63 -6.01 5.58
CA LEU A 51 0.12 -6.51 4.43
C LEU A 51 1.25 -5.56 4.04
N TYR A 52 0.97 -4.26 3.88
CA TYR A 52 1.97 -3.29 3.45
C TYR A 52 3.08 -3.11 4.48
N GLN A 53 2.73 -3.01 5.77
CA GLN A 53 3.71 -2.95 6.86
C GLN A 53 4.59 -4.20 6.92
N ALA A 54 4.01 -5.39 6.82
CA ALA A 54 4.75 -6.66 6.79
C ALA A 54 5.65 -6.80 5.54
N MET A 55 5.34 -6.06 4.48
CA MET A 55 6.13 -5.99 3.26
C MET A 55 7.23 -4.91 3.31
N GLY A 56 7.32 -4.13 4.38
CA GLY A 56 8.35 -3.11 4.60
C GLY A 56 7.93 -1.69 4.22
N PHE A 57 6.69 -1.46 3.79
CA PHE A 57 6.19 -0.11 3.60
C PHE A 57 6.10 0.62 4.94
N GLN A 58 6.51 1.88 4.95
CA GLN A 58 6.42 2.76 6.11
C GLN A 58 5.22 3.70 5.95
N LYS A 59 4.46 3.92 7.01
CA LYS A 59 3.40 4.93 7.02
C LYS A 59 4.05 6.31 7.05
N THR A 60 3.79 7.11 6.03
CA THR A 60 4.40 8.44 5.85
C THR A 60 3.41 9.59 6.06
N GLY A 61 2.11 9.31 6.08
CA GLY A 61 1.10 10.36 6.21
C GLY A 61 -0.29 9.83 6.53
N GLN A 62 -1.16 10.77 6.88
CA GLN A 62 -2.58 10.53 7.10
C GLN A 62 -3.36 11.83 6.88
N TYR A 63 -4.49 11.75 6.18
CA TYR A 63 -5.39 12.88 6.00
C TYR A 63 -6.86 12.45 5.99
N PHE A 64 -7.75 13.43 6.13
CA PHE A 64 -9.19 13.23 6.03
C PHE A 64 -9.69 13.88 4.74
N VAL A 65 -10.50 13.16 3.98
CA VAL A 65 -11.02 13.65 2.68
C VAL A 65 -12.11 14.71 2.86
N SER A 66 -12.77 14.74 4.02
CA SER A 66 -13.79 15.75 4.36
C SER A 66 -14.02 15.84 5.88
N ILE A 67 -14.72 16.91 6.32
CA ILE A 67 -15.13 17.09 7.71
C ILE A 67 -16.03 15.93 8.17
N SER A 68 -16.97 15.49 7.33
CA SER A 68 -17.85 14.36 7.64
C SER A 68 -17.04 13.07 7.86
N LYS A 69 -16.03 12.80 7.01
CA LYS A 69 -15.12 11.65 7.20
C LYS A 69 -14.27 11.79 8.46
N LYS A 70 -13.85 13.01 8.80
CA LYS A 70 -13.14 13.32 10.05
C LYS A 70 -13.98 13.02 11.29
N LEU A 71 -15.25 13.44 11.30
CA LEU A 71 -16.20 13.15 12.39
C LEU A 71 -16.41 11.63 12.57
N MET A 72 -16.39 10.86 11.48
CA MET A 72 -16.49 9.39 11.52
C MET A 72 -15.15 8.67 11.82
N GLY A 73 -14.04 9.39 11.99
CA GLY A 73 -12.71 8.79 12.19
C GLY A 73 -12.15 8.05 10.96
N LEU A 74 -12.72 8.29 9.77
CA LEU A 74 -12.34 7.63 8.52
C LEU A 74 -11.27 8.45 7.81
N SER A 75 -10.02 8.03 7.89
CA SER A 75 -8.88 8.69 7.25
C SER A 75 -8.31 7.86 6.10
N ILE A 76 -7.54 8.53 5.25
CA ILE A 76 -6.64 7.91 4.28
C ILE A 76 -5.25 7.89 4.88
N LEU A 77 -4.58 6.75 4.76
CA LEU A 77 -3.22 6.50 5.21
C LEU A 77 -2.31 6.43 3.99
N GLN A 78 -1.18 7.12 4.06
CA GLN A 78 -0.16 7.11 3.02
C GLN A 78 1.00 6.22 3.45
N PHE A 79 1.49 5.42 2.52
CA PHE A 79 2.61 4.51 2.72
C PHE A 79 3.64 4.67 1.61
N SER A 80 4.92 4.55 1.97
CA SER A 80 6.06 4.54 1.05
C SER A 80 6.97 3.33 1.28
N TYR A 81 7.53 2.79 0.21
CA TYR A 81 8.58 1.79 0.21
C TYR A 81 9.75 2.32 -0.62
N SER A 82 10.89 2.56 0.02
CA SER A 82 12.11 2.96 -0.68
C SER A 82 12.82 1.74 -1.25
N LEU A 83 13.09 1.78 -2.55
CA LEU A 83 13.81 0.76 -3.27
C LEU A 83 15.31 1.04 -3.13
N PRO A 84 16.11 0.08 -2.63
CA PRO A 84 17.55 0.24 -2.69
C PRO A 84 17.98 0.32 -4.16
N PHE A 85 18.83 1.29 -4.49
CA PHE A 85 19.47 1.34 -5.80
C PHE A 85 20.18 0.01 -6.04
N ALA A 86 19.93 -0.62 -7.19
CA ALA A 86 20.74 -1.73 -7.62
C ALA A 86 22.17 -1.20 -7.81
N SER A 87 23.09 -1.68 -6.98
CA SER A 87 24.53 -1.41 -7.10
C SER A 87 25.11 -2.16 -8.28
#